data_AF-A0A6L2PID9-F1
#
_entry.id   AF-A0A6L2PID9-F1
#
_cell.length_a   1.000
_cell.length_b   1.000
_cell.length_c   1.000
_cell.angle_alpha   90.00
_cell.angle_beta   90.00
_cell.angle_gamma   90.00
#
_symmetry.space_group_name_H-M   'P 1'
#
loop_
_entity.id
_entity.type
_entity.pdbx_description
1 polymer ?
#
loop_
_entity_poly.entity_id
_entity_poly.type
_entity_poly.pdbx_seq_one_letter_code
_entity_poly.pdbx_strand_id
1 'polypeptide(L)'
;MIKHCLETKSVLFYARYVDDILIIFDKSALRIDTLTNTLNDIHNSLTFTPSPKTERKISRLDLKIIRNNSTFEIDIFRKPTTTDTTIPFTSNHPLEHKTAAYRFSCNA
;
A
#
# COMPACT_ATOMS: atom_id res chain seq x y z
N MET A 1 -0.87 -14.31 -15.39
CA MET A 1 -2.18 -13.99 -15.98
C MET A 1 -2.52 -12.50 -15.83
N ILE A 2 -2.70 -11.97 -14.62
CA ILE A 2 -3.07 -10.55 -14.41
C ILE A 2 -2.03 -9.58 -14.99
N LYS A 3 -0.72 -9.81 -14.76
CA LYS A 3 0.35 -8.96 -15.29
C LYS A 3 0.30 -8.83 -16.82
N HIS A 4 0.15 -9.94 -17.54
CA HIS A 4 0.08 -9.95 -19.01
C HIS A 4 -1.13 -9.17 -19.53
N CYS A 5 -2.28 -9.29 -18.86
CA CYS A 5 -3.50 -8.56 -19.24
C CYS A 5 -3.38 -7.04 -19.01
N LEU A 6 -2.48 -6.62 -18.12
CA LEU A 6 -2.19 -5.21 -17.81
C LEU A 6 -1.12 -4.61 -18.73
N GLU A 7 -0.13 -5.39 -19.17
CA GLU A 7 0.89 -4.96 -20.14
C GLU A 7 0.28 -4.52 -21.47
N THR A 8 -0.87 -5.08 -21.87
CA THR A 8 -1.64 -4.66 -23.06
C THR A 8 -2.41 -3.34 -22.89
N LYS A 9 -2.48 -2.75 -21.70
CA LYS A 9 -3.40 -1.62 -21.39
C LYS A 9 -2.69 -0.46 -20.70
N SER A 10 -1.78 0.25 -21.37
CA SER A 10 -1.19 1.53 -20.91
C SER A 10 -0.81 1.60 -19.41
N VAL A 11 -0.46 0.46 -18.83
CA VAL A 11 -0.06 0.35 -17.43
C VAL A 11 1.44 0.56 -17.41
N LEU A 12 1.86 1.58 -16.68
CA LEU A 12 3.26 1.97 -16.55
C LEU A 12 3.99 1.05 -15.56
N PHE A 13 3.30 0.58 -14.53
CA PHE A 13 3.89 -0.27 -13.50
C PHE A 13 2.86 -1.18 -12.83
N TYR A 14 3.28 -2.40 -12.51
CA TYR A 14 2.51 -3.37 -11.76
C TYR A 14 3.40 -4.04 -10.70
N ALA A 15 2.96 -4.02 -9.45
CA ALA A 15 3.56 -4.80 -8.37
C ALA A 15 2.46 -5.52 -7.58
N ARG A 16 2.76 -6.73 -7.12
CA ARG A 16 1.86 -7.55 -6.30
C ARG A 16 2.62 -8.12 -5.11
N TYR A 17 2.03 -8.02 -3.93
CA TYR A 17 2.49 -8.67 -2.71
C TYR A 17 1.32 -9.46 -2.11
N VAL A 18 1.36 -10.80 -2.23
CA VAL A 18 0.28 -11.71 -1.85
C VAL A 18 -1.08 -11.28 -2.45
N ASP A 19 -1.92 -10.62 -1.66
CA ASP A 19 -3.26 -10.14 -2.05
C ASP A 19 -3.29 -8.66 -2.43
N ASP A 20 -2.26 -7.89 -2.06
CA ASP A 20 -2.18 -6.45 -2.34
C ASP A 20 -1.56 -6.18 -3.72
N ILE A 21 -2.22 -5.33 -4.51
CA ILE A 21 -1.77 -4.95 -5.86
C ILE A 21 -1.58 -3.43 -5.93
N LEU A 22 -0.44 -3.02 -6.50
CA LEU A 22 -0.15 -1.64 -6.88
C LEU A 22 -0.08 -1.53 -8.40
N ILE A 23 -0.86 -0.60 -8.96
CA ILE A 23 -0.88 -0.33 -10.39
C ILE A 23 -0.63 1.17 -10.61
N ILE A 24 0.34 1.50 -11.45
CA ILE A 24 0.55 2.87 -11.95
C ILE A 24 0.18 2.86 -13.42
N PHE A 25 -0.72 3.74 -13.82
CA PHE A 25 -1.22 3.84 -15.18
C PHE A 25 -1.42 5.32 -15.54
N ASP A 26 -1.47 5.61 -16.83
CA ASP A 26 -1.79 6.94 -17.30
C ASP A 26 -3.30 7.20 -17.22
N LYS A 27 -3.68 8.23 -16.46
CA LYS A 27 -5.07 8.66 -16.29
C LYS A 27 -5.68 9.21 -17.57
N SER A 28 -4.86 9.68 -18.52
CA SER A 28 -5.33 10.17 -19.82
C SER A 28 -5.83 9.03 -20.71
N ALA A 29 -5.17 7.87 -20.65
CA ALA A 29 -5.46 6.70 -21.46
C ALA A 29 -6.46 5.74 -20.79
N LEU A 30 -6.50 5.68 -19.46
CA LEU A 30 -7.29 4.69 -18.73
C LEU A 30 -8.00 5.28 -17.51
N ARG A 31 -9.29 4.95 -17.37
CA ARG A 31 -10.09 5.26 -16.18
C ARG A 31 -10.04 4.12 -15.16
N ILE A 32 -10.14 4.49 -13.88
CA ILE A 32 -10.09 3.54 -12.76
C ILE A 32 -11.26 2.56 -12.78
N ASP A 33 -12.46 3.04 -13.13
CA ASP A 33 -13.66 2.18 -13.18
C ASP A 33 -13.53 1.13 -14.29
N THR A 34 -13.04 1.53 -15.47
CA THR A 34 -12.75 0.61 -16.57
C THR A 34 -11.68 -0.40 -16.19
N LEU A 35 -10.59 0.04 -15.55
CA LEU A 35 -9.54 -0.84 -15.06
C LEU A 35 -10.10 -1.87 -14.06
N THR A 36 -10.88 -1.41 -13.09
CA THR A 36 -11.48 -2.25 -12.03
C THR A 36 -12.42 -3.29 -12.62
N ASN A 37 -13.33 -2.90 -13.51
CA ASN A 37 -14.24 -3.82 -14.19
C ASN A 37 -13.46 -4.88 -14.96
N THR A 38 -12.44 -4.46 -15.72
CA THR A 38 -11.65 -5.42 -16.49
C THR A 38 -10.83 -6.36 -15.62
N LEU A 39 -10.41 -5.91 -14.43
CA LEU A 39 -9.73 -6.79 -13.48
C LEU A 39 -10.71 -7.81 -12.89
N ASN A 40 -11.93 -7.39 -12.56
CA ASN A 40 -12.99 -8.27 -12.06
C ASN A 40 -13.45 -9.29 -13.12
N ASP A 41 -13.44 -8.91 -14.40
CA ASP A 41 -13.80 -9.81 -15.51
C ASP A 41 -12.75 -10.91 -15.77
N ILE A 42 -11.51 -10.75 -15.29
CA ILE A 42 -10.45 -11.76 -15.51
C ILE A 42 -10.73 -13.05 -14.73
N HIS A 43 -11.38 -12.97 -13.56
CA HIS A 43 -11.57 -14.13 -12.71
C HIS A 43 -12.83 -14.02 -11.84
N ASN A 44 -13.81 -14.87 -12.10
CA ASN A 44 -15.12 -14.86 -11.41
C ASN A 44 -15.04 -15.00 -9.88
N SER A 45 -13.97 -15.59 -9.34
CA SER A 45 -13.79 -15.75 -7.88
C SER A 45 -12.99 -14.63 -7.19
N LEU A 46 -12.47 -13.65 -7.94
CA LEU A 46 -11.65 -12.56 -7.37
C LEU A 46 -12.33 -11.22 -7.62
N THR A 47 -12.59 -10.48 -6.55
CA THR A 47 -13.15 -9.14 -6.62
C THR A 47 -12.10 -8.11 -6.20
N PHE A 48 -11.62 -7.33 -7.16
CA PHE A 48 -10.76 -6.19 -6.97
C PHE A 48 -11.57 -4.97 -6.58
N THR A 49 -11.23 -4.38 -5.45
CA THR A 49 -11.80 -3.14 -4.95
C THR A 49 -10.72 -2.07 -4.96
N PRO A 50 -10.89 -0.93 -5.67
CA PRO A 50 -9.91 0.13 -5.66
C PRO A 50 -9.86 0.79 -4.29
N SER A 51 -8.65 1.05 -3.79
CA SER A 51 -8.46 1.75 -2.52
C SER A 51 -9.11 3.15 -2.56
N PRO A 52 -9.68 3.62 -1.44
CA PRO A 52 -10.27 4.96 -1.38
C PRO A 52 -9.21 6.02 -1.69
N LYS A 53 -9.52 6.88 -2.65
CA LYS A 53 -8.62 7.98 -3.05
C LYS A 53 -8.53 8.99 -1.92
N THR A 54 -7.40 9.01 -1.24
CA THR A 54 -7.00 10.18 -0.46
C THR A 54 -6.17 11.06 -1.39
N GLU A 55 -6.44 12.36 -1.44
CA GLU A 55 -5.81 13.25 -2.42
C GLU A 55 -4.28 13.06 -2.45
N ARG A 56 -3.80 12.55 -3.59
CA ARG A 56 -2.38 12.29 -3.90
C ARG A 56 -1.65 11.30 -2.99
N LYS A 57 -2.34 10.55 -2.13
CA LYS A 57 -1.73 9.61 -1.19
C LYS A 57 -2.39 8.24 -1.30
N ILE A 58 -1.58 7.20 -1.27
CA ILE A 58 -2.05 5.81 -1.19
C ILE A 58 -1.19 5.05 -0.19
N SER A 59 -1.84 4.32 0.72
CA SER A 59 -1.16 3.40 1.62
C SER A 59 -1.21 1.98 1.05
N ARG A 60 -0.08 1.28 1.14
CA ARG A 60 0.06 -0.12 0.75
C ARG A 60 1.04 -0.79 1.70
N LEU A 61 0.60 -1.83 2.41
CA LEU A 61 1.36 -2.44 3.51
C LEU A 61 1.79 -1.37 4.53
N ASP A 62 3.04 -1.41 4.99
CA ASP A 62 3.63 -0.44 5.91
C ASP A 62 4.17 0.81 5.17
N LEU A 63 3.81 1.01 3.90
CA LEU A 63 4.27 2.14 3.09
C LEU A 63 3.12 3.09 2.75
N LYS A 64 3.42 4.37 2.80
CA LYS A 64 2.57 5.48 2.38
C LYS A 64 3.25 6.16 1.21
N ILE A 65 2.65 6.02 0.04
CA ILE A 65 3.15 6.60 -1.19
C ILE A 65 2.46 7.94 -1.39
N ILE A 66 3.24 9.02 -1.41
CA ILE A 66 2.78 10.39 -1.56
C ILE A 66 3.23 10.88 -2.93
N ARG A 67 2.28 11.29 -3.76
CA ARG A 67 2.55 11.86 -5.08
C ARG A 67 2.72 13.38 -4.96
N ASN A 68 3.96 13.82 -5.12
CA ASN A 68 4.30 15.21 -5.32
C ASN A 68 4.23 15.55 -6.83
N ASN A 69 4.37 16.83 -7.21
CA ASN A 69 4.10 17.28 -8.58
C ASN A 69 4.92 16.52 -9.64
N SER A 70 6.20 16.25 -9.35
CA SER A 70 7.14 15.57 -10.25
C SER A 70 7.77 14.31 -9.66
N THR A 71 7.54 14.03 -8.38
CA THR A 71 8.21 12.94 -7.65
C THR A 71 7.24 12.14 -6.80
N PHE A 72 7.64 10.92 -6.44
CA PHE A 72 6.98 10.13 -5.43
C PHE A 72 7.83 10.12 -4.17
N GLU A 73 7.19 10.39 -3.04
CA GLU A 73 7.77 10.28 -1.71
C GLU A 73 7.19 9.02 -1.05
N ILE A 74 8.05 8.28 -0.35
CA ILE A 74 7.68 7.06 0.35
C ILE A 74 7.91 7.33 1.83
N ASP A 75 6.84 7.17 2.59
CA ASP A 75 6.76 7.39 4.03
C ASP A 75 6.29 6.08 4.70
N ILE A 76 6.49 5.92 6.00
CA ILE A 76 6.01 4.75 6.74
C ILE A 76 4.52 4.95 7.05
N PHE A 77 3.69 3.99 6.64
CA PHE A 77 2.26 4.03 6.96
C PHE A 77 2.01 3.46 8.36
N ARG A 78 1.52 4.31 9.27
CA ARG A 78 1.02 3.90 10.58
C ARG A 78 -0.51 3.84 10.53
N LYS A 79 -1.09 2.73 10.98
CA LYS A 79 -2.55 2.65 11.16
C LYS A 79 -3.00 3.69 12.19
N PRO A 80 -4.20 4.28 12.09
CA PRO A 80 -4.71 5.24 13.08
C PRO A 80 -4.78 4.68 14.51
N THR A 81 -4.85 3.36 14.65
CA THR A 81 -4.85 2.63 15.93
C THR A 81 -3.45 2.41 16.49
N THR A 82 -2.39 2.75 15.75
CA THR A 82 -1.00 2.60 16.22
C THR A 82 -0.81 3.59 17.34
N THR A 83 -0.64 3.07 18.55
CA THR A 83 -0.38 3.90 19.72
C THR A 83 1.13 4.07 19.82
N ASP A 84 1.63 5.29 19.98
CA ASP A 84 3.06 5.58 20.20
C ASP A 84 3.53 5.17 21.62
N THR A 85 2.84 4.21 22.22
CA THR A 85 3.16 3.64 23.52
C THR A 85 4.19 2.53 23.37
N THR A 86 5.29 2.65 24.10
CA THR A 86 6.30 1.59 24.23
C THR A 86 6.12 0.87 25.57
N ILE A 87 6.65 -0.35 25.66
CA ILE A 87 6.68 -1.14 26.89
C ILE A 87 7.53 -0.42 27.95
N PRO A 88 7.02 -0.17 29.17
CA PRO A 88 7.80 0.45 30.24
C PRO A 88 9.06 -0.34 30.55
N PHE A 89 10.19 0.35 30.75
CA PHE A 89 11.48 -0.29 31.02
C PHE A 89 11.44 -1.15 32.29
N THR A 90 10.69 -0.72 33.31
CA THR A 90 10.52 -1.41 34.60
C THR A 90 9.60 -2.63 34.55
N SER A 91 8.88 -2.85 33.45
CA SER A 91 7.98 -4.00 33.34
C SER A 91 8.76 -5.33 33.27
N ASN A 92 8.14 -6.43 33.70
CA ASN A 92 8.76 -7.77 33.65
C ASN A 92 8.69 -8.42 32.25
N HIS A 93 9.05 -7.68 31.20
CA HIS A 93 9.15 -8.20 29.84
C HIS A 93 10.62 -8.45 29.47
N PRO A 94 10.92 -9.49 28.67
CA PRO A 94 12.23 -9.70 28.05
C PRO A 94 12.76 -8.44 27.37
N LEU A 95 14.07 -8.22 27.46
CA LEU A 95 14.73 -7.04 26.90
C LEU A 95 14.47 -6.93 25.39
N GLU A 96 14.46 -8.06 24.68
CA GLU A 96 14.23 -8.13 23.23
C GLU A 96 12.90 -7.48 22.82
N HIS A 97 11.81 -7.73 23.56
CA HIS A 97 10.50 -7.15 23.27
C HIS A 97 10.47 -5.64 23.54
N LYS A 98 11.13 -5.18 24.62
CA LYS A 98 11.25 -3.75 24.93
C LYS A 98 12.05 -3.02 23.85
N THR A 99 13.17 -3.59 23.43
CA THR A 99 14.02 -3.04 22.38
C THR A 99 13.30 -3.06 21.03
N ALA A 100 12.54 -4.11 20.71
CA ALA A 100 11.74 -4.17 19.49
C ALA A 100 10.64 -3.10 19.47
N ALA A 101 9.89 -2.93 20.56
CA ALA A 101 8.87 -1.89 20.69
C ALA A 101 9.48 -0.48 20.57
N TYR A 102 10.63 -0.25 21.22
CA TYR A 102 11.36 1.02 21.12
C TYR A 102 11.83 1.30 19.69
N ARG A 103 12.46 0.32 19.02
CA ARG A 103 12.90 0.45 17.62
C ARG A 103 11.72 0.70 16.68
N PHE A 104 10.60 0.02 16.91
CA PHE A 104 9.37 0.27 16.17
C PHE A 104 8.87 1.71 16.36
N SER A 105 9.03 2.31 17.54
CA SER A 105 8.63 3.70 17.79
C SER A 105 9.60 4.73 17.21
N CYS A 106 10.92 4.48 17.25
CA CYS A 106 11.93 5.47 16.86
C CYS A 106 12.29 5.49 15.37
N ASN A 107 12.12 4.37 14.65
CA ASN A 107 12.39 4.31 13.21
C ASN A 107 11.21 4.83 12.38
N ALA A 108 10.50 5.86 12.87
CA ALA A 108 9.43 6.56 12.17
C ALA A 108 10.01 7.72 11.35
#